data_AF-Q702U5-F1
#
_entry.id   AF-Q702U5-F1
#
_cell.length_a   1.000
_cell.length_b   1.000
_cell.length_c   1.000
_cell.angle_alpha   90.00
_cell.angle_beta   90.00
_cell.angle_gamma   90.00
#
_symmetry.space_group_name_H-M   'P 1'
#
loop_
_entity.id
_entity.type
_entity.pdbx_description
1 polymer ?
#
loop_
_entity_poly.entity_id
_entity_poly.type
_entity_poly.pdbx_seq_one_letter_code
_entity_poly.pdbx_strand_id
1 'polypeptide(L)' 'DYEWSGYLTGIGRAFDDGVKDLNKQLQDAQANLTKNPSDPTALANYQMIMSEYNLYRNAQSSAVKSMKDIDSSIVSNFR' A
#
# COMPACT_ATOMS: atom_id res chain seq x y z
N ASP A 1 6.26 -21.34 14.56
CA ASP A 1 7.02 -20.52 13.60
C ASP A 1 7.19 -19.12 14.13
N TYR A 2 8.43 -18.74 14.50
CA TYR A 2 8.75 -17.38 14.89
C TYR A 2 9.10 -16.59 13.62
N GLU A 3 8.14 -15.83 13.13
CA GLU A 3 8.38 -14.88 12.03
C GLU A 3 9.19 -13.70 12.60
N TRP A 4 10.46 -13.59 12.19
CA TRP A 4 11.35 -12.51 12.60
C TRP A 4 10.73 -11.16 12.23
N SER A 5 10.31 -10.38 13.23
CA SER A 5 9.76 -9.04 13.04
C SER A 5 10.84 -7.98 13.32
N GLY A 6 11.68 -7.72 12.33
CA GLY A 6 12.57 -6.55 12.35
C GLY A 6 11.77 -5.25 12.28
N TYR A 7 12.41 -4.12 12.60
CA TYR A 7 11.81 -2.77 12.50
C TYR A 7 11.19 -2.50 11.12
N LEU A 8 11.86 -2.94 10.05
CA LEU A 8 11.38 -2.90 8.67
C LEU A 8 10.12 -3.76 8.46
N THR A 9 10.06 -4.95 9.09
CA THR A 9 8.88 -5.83 9.03
C THR A 9 7.68 -5.21 9.74
N GLY A 10 7.90 -4.53 10.87
CA GLY A 10 6.84 -3.82 11.61
C GLY A 10 6.21 -2.69 10.81
N ILE A 11 7.03 -1.87 10.14
CA ILE A 11 6.52 -0.81 9.27
C ILE A 11 5.90 -1.38 7.99
N GLY A 12 6.48 -2.43 7.42
CA GLY A 12 5.87 -3.18 6.31
C GLY A 12 4.46 -3.66 6.63
N ARG A 13 4.23 -4.22 7.83
CA ARG A 13 2.90 -4.67 8.28
C ARG A 13 1.89 -3.52 8.41
N ALA A 14 2.29 -2.37 8.96
CA ALA A 14 1.40 -1.21 9.07
C ALA A 14 0.95 -0.70 7.69
N PHE A 15 1.86 -0.72 6.70
CA PHE A 15 1.50 -0.43 5.32
C PHE A 15 0.62 -1.51 4.69
N ASP A 16 0.91 -2.79 4.95
CA ASP A 16 0.09 -3.90 4.44
C ASP A 16 -1.34 -3.83 4.93
N ASP A 17 -1.59 -3.45 6.19
CA ASP A 17 -2.95 -3.26 6.72
C ASP A 17 -3.69 -2.12 5.99
N GLY A 18 -3.04 -0.99 5.74
CA GLY A 18 -3.61 0.12 4.97
C GLY A 18 -3.87 -0.22 3.50
N VAL A 19 -2.97 -0.98 2.88
CA VAL A 19 -3.15 -1.50 1.52
C VAL A 19 -4.28 -2.53 1.47
N LYS A 20 -4.46 -3.34 2.51
CA LYS A 20 -5.55 -4.33 2.62
C LYS A 20 -6.91 -3.66 2.64
N ASP A 21 -7.04 -2.55 3.35
CA ASP A 21 -8.25 -1.75 3.39
C ASP A 21 -8.54 -1.10 2.03
N LEU A 22 -7.55 -0.42 1.43
CA LEU A 22 -7.68 0.15 0.08
C LEU A 22 -8.01 -0.89 -0.99
N ASN A 23 -7.43 -2.09 -0.89
CA ASN A 23 -7.71 -3.18 -1.82
C ASN A 23 -9.14 -3.72 -1.63
N LYS A 24 -9.64 -3.76 -0.38
CA LYS A 24 -11.04 -4.09 -0.09
C LYS A 24 -11.98 -3.04 -0.68
N GLN A 25 -11.68 -1.75 -0.52
CA GLN A 25 -12.45 -0.65 -1.12
C GLN A 25 -12.44 -0.73 -2.65
N LEU A 26 -11.30 -1.07 -3.26
CA LEU A 26 -11.18 -1.27 -4.71
C LEU A 26 -12.04 -2.45 -5.19
N GLN A 27 -12.03 -3.58 -4.46
CA GLN A 27 -12.86 -4.74 -4.78
C GLN A 27 -14.35 -4.44 -4.64
N ASP A 28 -14.75 -3.71 -3.60
CA ASP A 28 -16.14 -3.31 -3.39
C ASP A 28 -16.60 -2.33 -4.50
N ALA A 29 -15.75 -1.38 -4.88
CA ALA A 29 -16.01 -0.49 -6.01
C ALA A 29 -16.10 -1.24 -7.34
N GLN A 30 -15.22 -2.23 -7.56
CA GLN A 30 -15.25 -3.09 -8.74
C GLN A 30 -16.51 -3.96 -8.77
N ALA A 31 -16.95 -4.50 -7.63
CA ALA A 31 -18.17 -5.28 -7.53
C ALA A 31 -19.42 -4.44 -7.84
N ASN A 32 -19.45 -3.19 -7.38
CA ASN A 32 -20.51 -2.23 -7.70
C ASN A 32 -20.49 -1.85 -9.18
N LEU A 33 -19.31 -1.62 -9.75
CA LEU A 33 -19.15 -1.37 -11.17
C LEU A 33 -19.58 -2.57 -12.02
N THR A 34 -19.28 -3.79 -11.59
CA THR A 34 -19.67 -5.01 -12.32
C THR A 34 -21.20 -5.21 -12.33
N LYS A 35 -21.89 -4.79 -11.26
CA LYS A 35 -23.35 -4.83 -11.19
C LYS A 35 -24.02 -3.79 -12.09
N ASN A 36 -23.38 -2.63 -12.29
CA ASN A 36 -23.87 -1.61 -13.21
C ASN A 36 -22.71 -0.89 -13.94
N PRO A 37 -22.18 -1.49 -15.03
CA PRO A 37 -20.98 -0.98 -15.70
C PRO A 37 -21.18 0.38 -16.38
N SER A 38 -22.43 0.75 -16.60
CA SER A 38 -22.84 1.99 -17.26
C SER A 38 -22.99 3.16 -16.30
N ASP A 39 -22.81 2.94 -14.98
CA ASP A 39 -22.95 3.99 -13.98
C ASP A 39 -21.69 4.88 -13.93
N PRO A 40 -21.77 6.15 -14.36
CA PRO A 40 -20.63 7.07 -14.35
C PRO A 40 -20.14 7.37 -12.92
N THR A 41 -21.01 7.26 -11.91
CA THR A 41 -20.62 7.41 -10.51
C THR A 41 -19.78 6.23 -10.06
N ALA A 42 -20.15 5.00 -10.43
CA ALA A 42 -19.37 3.80 -10.11
C ALA A 42 -17.99 3.83 -10.79
N LEU A 43 -17.91 4.28 -12.05
CA LEU A 43 -16.65 4.45 -12.78
C LEU A 43 -15.75 5.49 -12.12
N ALA A 44 -16.29 6.66 -11.78
CA ALA A 44 -15.55 7.73 -11.10
C ALA A 44 -15.01 7.24 -9.75
N ASN A 45 -15.82 6.50 -9.00
CA ASN A 45 -15.43 5.98 -7.70
C ASN A 45 -14.31 4.93 -7.81
N TYR A 46 -14.42 4.01 -8.77
CA TYR A 46 -13.36 3.04 -9.06
C TYR A 46 -12.05 3.72 -9.46
N GLN A 47 -12.10 4.72 -10.33
CA GLN A 47 -10.91 5.48 -10.76
C GLN A 47 -10.26 6.26 -9.62
N MET A 48 -11.06 6.86 -8.74
CA MET A 48 -10.57 7.57 -7.55
C MET A 48 -9.83 6.61 -6.61
N ILE A 49 -10.46 5.49 -6.23
CA ILE A 49 -9.87 4.49 -5.33
C ILE A 49 -8.63 3.85 -5.96
N MET A 50 -8.62 3.61 -7.27
CA MET A 50 -7.45 3.09 -7.98
C MET A 50 -6.28 4.09 -7.98
N SER A 51 -6.55 5.39 -8.10
CA SER A 51 -5.54 6.44 -7.99
C SER A 51 -4.93 6.47 -6.58
N GLU A 52 -5.77 6.44 -5.54
CA GLU A 52 -5.33 6.37 -4.15
C GLU A 52 -4.51 5.11 -3.86
N TYR A 53 -4.97 3.95 -4.34
CA TYR A 53 -4.23 2.69 -4.21
C TYR A 53 -2.82 2.79 -4.81
N ASN A 54 -2.70 3.35 -6.02
CA ASN A 54 -1.40 3.55 -6.66
C ASN A 54 -0.52 4.54 -5.88
N LEU A 55 -1.09 5.64 -5.38
CA LEU A 55 -0.37 6.61 -4.56
C LEU A 55 0.17 5.95 -3.28
N TYR A 56 -0.66 5.15 -2.61
CA TYR A 56 -0.32 4.49 -1.35
C TYR A 56 0.79 3.44 -1.54
N ARG A 57 0.74 2.65 -2.63
CA ARG A 57 1.79 1.68 -2.96
C ARG A 57 3.12 2.35 -3.30
N ASN A 58 3.09 3.48 -4.00
CA ASN A 58 4.29 4.28 -4.27
C ASN A 58 4.86 4.89 -2.97
N ALA A 59 4.00 5.37 -2.07
CA ALA A 59 4.41 5.87 -0.76
C ALA A 59 5.03 4.76 0.11
N GLN A 60 4.45 3.55 0.12
CA GLN A 60 4.99 2.38 0.81
C GLN A 60 6.40 2.05 0.31
N SER A 61 6.58 1.97 -1.01
CA SER A 61 7.90 1.68 -1.61
C SER A 61 8.93 2.75 -1.26
N SER A 62 8.55 4.02 -1.32
CA SER A 62 9.41 5.15 -0.96
C SER A 62 9.82 5.09 0.52
N ALA A 63 8.88 4.80 1.42
CA ALA A 63 9.16 4.69 2.85
C ALA A 63 10.11 3.53 3.15
N VAL A 64 9.86 2.33 2.60
CA VAL A 64 10.73 1.16 2.76
C VAL A 64 12.14 1.45 2.24
N LYS A 65 12.25 2.15 1.10
CA LYS A 65 13.53 2.55 0.54
C LYS A 65 14.28 3.51 1.47
N SER A 66 13.63 4.58 1.93
CA SER A 66 14.26 5.55 2.84
C SER A 66 14.78 4.88 4.12
N MET A 67 14.03 3.92 4.66
CA MET A 67 14.48 3.17 5.84
C MET A 67 15.67 2.27 5.56
N LYS A 68 15.64 1.51 4.45
CA LYS A 68 16.80 0.72 4.01
C LYS A 68 18.04 1.58 3.83
N ASP A 69 17.87 2.80 3.29
CA ASP A 69 18.97 3.74 3.09
C ASP A 69 19.52 4.24 4.43
N ILE A 70 18.66 4.56 5.42
CA ILE A 70 19.07 4.88 6.80
C ILE A 70 19.87 3.73 7.42
N ASP A 71 19.37 2.50 7.35
CA ASP A 71 20.05 1.32 7.90
C ASP A 71 21.41 1.10 7.23
N SER A 72 21.48 1.29 5.91
CA SER A 72 22.73 1.17 5.15
C SER A 72 23.74 2.26 5.56
N SER A 73 23.28 3.49 5.78
CA SER A 73 24.13 4.59 6.28
C SER A 73 24.63 4.34 7.70
N ILE A 74 23.79 3.82 8.59
CA ILE A 74 24.19 3.41 9.95
C ILE A 74 25.32 2.37 9.83
N VAL A 75 25.10 1.26 9.13
CA VAL A 75 26.10 0.20 8.96
C VAL A 75 27.41 0.72 8.34
N SER A 76 27.30 1.62 7.36
CA SER A 76 28.48 2.23 6.73
C SER A 76 29.29 3.11 7.68
N ASN A 77 28.66 3.77 8.65
CA ASN A 77 29.35 4.61 9.64
C ASN A 77 30.04 3.78 10.74
N PHE A 78 29.65 2.51 10.90
CA PHE A 78 30.28 1.55 11.83
C PHE A 78 31.34 0.66 11.15
N ARG A 79 31.66 0.90 9.88
CA ARG A 79 32.79 0.29 9.14
C ARG A 79 34.03 1.16 9.24
#